data_AF-A0A6V7I8W5-F1
#
_entry.id   AF-A0A6V7I8W5-F1
#
_cell.length_a   1.000
_cell.length_b   1.000
_cell.length_c   1.000
_cell.angle_alpha   90.00
_cell.angle_beta   90.00
_cell.angle_gamma   90.00
#
_symmetry.space_group_name_H-M   'P 1'
#
loop_
_entity.id
_entity.type
_entity.pdbx_description
1 polymer ?
#
loop_
_entity_poly.entity_id
_entity_poly.type
_entity_poly.pdbx_seq_one_letter_code
_entity_poly.pdbx_strand_id
1 'polypeptide(L)' 'MMLCRVVSLVGIVTALILVITTSPSFACNEAICASVVSKCMLTQSCKCDLVTCTCCKECFSCLSYLYDECCSCV' A
#
# COMPACT_ATOMS: atom_id res chain seq x y z
N MET A 1 4.92 -41.48 4.74
CA MET A 1 4.90 -40.79 3.43
C MET A 1 3.82 -39.72 3.29
N MET A 2 2.60 -39.88 3.85
CA MET A 2 1.54 -38.85 3.79
C MET A 2 1.85 -37.57 4.59
N LEU A 3 2.43 -37.68 5.81
CA LEU A 3 2.73 -36.49 6.65
C LEU A 3 3.70 -35.49 5.99
N CYS A 4 4.73 -35.98 5.30
CA CYS A 4 5.74 -35.12 4.67
C CYS A 4 5.15 -34.29 3.50
N ARG A 5 4.20 -34.89 2.75
CA ARG A 5 3.48 -34.19 1.67
C ARG A 5 2.56 -33.10 2.21
N VAL A 6 1.89 -33.32 3.35
CA VAL A 6 1.02 -32.32 3.98
C VAL A 6 1.82 -31.14 4.51
N VAL A 7 2.97 -31.38 5.17
CA VAL A 7 3.86 -30.31 5.66
C VAL A 7 4.37 -29.43 4.52
N SER A 8 4.77 -30.05 3.42
CA SER A 8 5.23 -29.32 2.23
C SER A 8 4.11 -28.48 1.60
N LEU A 9 2.89 -29.01 1.51
CA LEU A 9 1.72 -28.28 0.98
C LEU A 9 1.33 -27.11 1.88
N VAL A 10 1.30 -27.29 3.19
CA VAL A 10 1.02 -26.21 4.15
C VAL A 10 2.07 -25.11 4.05
N GLY A 11 3.36 -25.45 3.94
CA GLY A 11 4.42 -24.46 3.77
C GLY A 11 4.25 -23.62 2.49
N ILE A 12 3.90 -24.27 1.36
CA ILE A 12 3.68 -23.59 0.08
C ILE A 12 2.45 -22.67 0.15
N VAL A 13 1.34 -23.14 0.72
CA VAL A 13 0.12 -22.34 0.86
C VAL A 13 0.36 -21.11 1.75
N THR A 14 1.09 -21.29 2.85
CA THR A 14 1.42 -20.18 3.77
C THR A 14 2.32 -19.15 3.10
N ALA A 15 3.32 -19.59 2.32
CA ALA A 15 4.17 -18.70 1.55
C ALA A 15 3.39 -17.94 0.45
N LEU A 16 2.45 -18.61 -0.22
CA LEU A 16 1.58 -17.98 -1.21
C LEU A 16 0.72 -16.87 -0.58
N ILE A 17 0.08 -17.16 0.56
CA ILE A 17 -0.76 -16.20 1.29
C ILE A 17 0.05 -14.94 1.65
N LEU A 18 1.28 -15.11 2.14
CA LEU A 18 2.13 -13.99 2.53
C LEU A 18 2.44 -13.05 1.34
N VAL A 19 2.74 -13.62 0.16
CA VAL A 19 3.04 -12.85 -1.07
C VAL A 19 1.84 -12.05 -1.57
N ILE A 20 0.61 -12.55 -1.39
CA ILE A 20 -0.60 -11.86 -1.85
C ILE A 20 -0.98 -10.72 -0.89
N THR A 21 -0.60 -10.82 0.39
CA THR A 21 -0.89 -9.79 1.40
C THR A 21 0.07 -8.61 1.42
N THR A 22 1.23 -8.71 0.75
CA THR A 22 2.14 -7.58 0.62
C THR A 22 1.63 -6.64 -0.47
N SER A 23 1.03 -5.52 -0.07
CA SER A 23 0.87 -4.38 -0.97
C SER A 23 2.26 -3.94 -1.41
N PRO A 24 2.58 -3.93 -2.72
CA PRO A 24 3.89 -3.50 -3.18
C PRO A 24 4.07 -2.03 -2.77
N SER A 25 4.82 -1.78 -1.71
CA SER A 25 5.35 -0.46 -1.42
C SER A 25 6.42 -0.20 -2.48
N PHE A 26 6.00 0.29 -3.65
CA PHE A 26 6.93 0.89 -4.58
C PHE A 26 7.71 1.95 -3.79
N ALA A 27 9.05 1.87 -3.84
CA ALA A 27 9.89 2.87 -3.22
C ALA A 27 9.47 4.23 -3.77
N CYS A 28 8.83 5.04 -2.93
CA CYS A 28 8.26 6.29 -3.39
C CYS A 28 9.39 7.31 -3.57
N ASN A 29 9.30 8.13 -4.60
CA ASN A 29 10.32 9.15 -4.82
C ASN A 29 10.03 10.38 -3.94
N GLU A 30 10.54 10.34 -2.71
CA GLU A 30 10.34 11.38 -1.69
C GLU A 30 10.67 12.79 -2.22
N ALA A 31 11.66 12.92 -3.11
CA ALA A 31 12.05 14.22 -3.68
C ALA A 31 10.94 14.86 -4.53
N ILE A 32 10.14 14.05 -5.24
CA ILE A 32 9.02 14.51 -6.07
C ILE A 32 7.75 14.64 -5.23
N CYS A 33 7.54 13.69 -4.32
CA CYS A 33 6.31 13.57 -3.57
C CYS A 33 6.25 14.49 -2.33
N ALA A 34 7.39 14.88 -1.75
CA ALA A 34 7.45 15.65 -0.49
C ALA A 34 6.54 16.89 -0.50
N SER A 35 6.55 17.67 -1.58
CA SER A 35 5.75 18.89 -1.68
C SER A 35 4.25 18.60 -1.73
N VAL A 36 3.81 17.73 -2.65
CA VAL A 36 2.37 17.45 -2.86
C VAL A 36 1.79 16.66 -1.69
N VAL A 37 2.53 15.68 -1.14
CA VAL A 37 2.09 14.87 0.00
C VAL A 37 1.97 15.73 1.25
N SER A 38 2.95 16.60 1.52
CA SER A 38 2.87 17.53 2.66
C SER A 38 1.66 18.46 2.54
N LYS A 39 1.42 19.02 1.35
CA LYS A 39 0.21 19.81 1.07
C LYS A 39 -1.07 19.01 1.34
N CYS A 40 -1.18 17.80 0.80
CA CYS A 40 -2.38 16.97 0.90
C CYS A 40 -2.63 16.44 2.32
N MET A 41 -1.57 16.23 3.11
CA MET A 41 -1.66 15.90 4.53
C MET A 41 -2.11 17.11 5.36
N LEU A 42 -1.56 18.30 5.09
CA LEU A 42 -1.95 19.55 5.77
C LEU A 42 -3.41 19.91 5.50
N THR A 43 -3.90 19.72 4.28
CA THR A 43 -5.33 19.92 3.94
C THR A 43 -6.23 18.79 4.42
N GLN A 44 -5.69 17.79 5.14
CA GLN A 44 -6.40 16.60 5.62
C GLN A 44 -6.99 15.72 4.50
N SER A 45 -6.59 15.91 3.24
CA SER A 45 -7.08 15.15 2.09
C SER A 45 -6.52 13.73 2.05
N CYS A 46 -5.28 13.54 2.54
CA CYS A 46 -4.59 12.23 2.57
C CYS A 46 -4.42 11.67 3.99
N LYS A 47 -5.19 12.14 4.97
CA LYS A 47 -5.10 11.64 6.34
C LYS A 47 -5.97 10.39 6.52
N CYS A 48 -5.59 9.31 5.83
CA CYS A 48 -6.43 8.12 5.69
C CYS A 48 -6.10 7.04 6.69
N ASP A 49 -7.15 6.51 7.31
CA ASP A 49 -7.10 5.26 8.04
C ASP A 49 -7.21 4.12 7.02
N LEU A 50 -6.12 3.34 6.87
CA LEU A 50 -6.03 2.28 5.86
C LEU A 50 -7.13 1.21 6.01
N VAL A 51 -7.78 1.11 7.18
CA VAL A 51 -8.85 0.14 7.43
C VAL A 51 -10.16 0.54 6.77
N THR A 52 -10.49 1.84 6.73
CA THR A 52 -11.79 2.32 6.23
C THR A 52 -11.71 3.15 4.95
N CYS A 53 -10.50 3.59 4.56
CA CYS A 53 -10.20 4.31 3.31
C CYS A 53 -11.17 5.47 2.98
N THR A 54 -11.72 6.15 3.98
CA THR A 54 -12.80 7.14 3.83
C THR A 54 -12.37 8.40 3.08
N CYS A 55 -11.07 8.72 3.06
CA CYS A 55 -10.50 9.85 2.32
C CYS A 55 -9.72 9.46 1.07
N CYS A 56 -9.69 8.20 0.66
CA CYS A 56 -8.91 7.75 -0.49
C CYS A 56 -9.32 8.46 -1.80
N LYS A 57 -10.60 8.85 -1.91
CA LYS A 57 -11.12 9.67 -3.03
C LYS A 57 -10.57 11.10 -3.01
N GLU A 58 -10.55 11.74 -1.85
CA GLU A 58 -10.00 13.09 -1.67
C GLU A 58 -8.48 13.09 -1.87
N CYS A 59 -7.81 12.05 -1.36
CA CYS A 59 -6.37 11.86 -1.52
C CYS A 59 -6.01 11.66 -3.01
N PHE A 60 -6.74 10.80 -3.73
CA PHE A 60 -6.61 10.64 -5.17
C PHE A 60 -6.82 11.98 -5.90
N SER A 61 -7.83 12.76 -5.53
CA SER A 61 -8.05 14.06 -6.14
C SER A 61 -6.95 15.09 -5.83
N CYS A 62 -6.31 14.98 -4.65
CA CYS A 62 -5.25 15.90 -4.24
C CYS A 62 -3.89 15.58 -4.89
N LEU A 63 -3.54 14.29 -4.97
CA LEU A 63 -2.34 13.80 -5.66
C LEU A 63 -2.51 13.82 -7.19
N SER A 64 -3.73 13.64 -7.68
CA SER A 64 -4.05 13.64 -9.11
C SER A 64 -3.17 12.64 -9.87
N TYR A 65 -2.47 13.09 -10.91
CA TYR A 65 -1.56 12.25 -11.70
C TYR A 65 -0.36 11.70 -10.91
N LEU A 66 -0.02 12.25 -9.74
CA LEU A 66 1.04 11.74 -8.86
C LEU A 66 0.57 10.61 -7.94
N TYR A 67 -0.70 10.22 -7.97
CA TYR A 67 -1.24 9.22 -7.04
C TYR A 67 -0.48 7.90 -7.11
N ASP A 68 -0.21 7.37 -8.31
CA ASP A 68 0.47 6.07 -8.49
C ASP A 68 1.89 6.07 -7.90
N GLU A 69 2.61 7.18 -8.04
CA GLU A 69 3.99 7.35 -7.56
C GLU A 69 4.08 7.71 -6.07
N CYS A 70 3.12 8.51 -5.58
CA CYS A 70 3.22 9.17 -4.29
C CYS A 70 2.23 8.62 -3.24
N CYS A 71 1.28 7.76 -3.60
CA CYS A 71 0.38 7.12 -2.63
C CYS A 71 1.14 6.25 -1.62
N SER A 72 2.31 5.72 -2.00
CA SER A 72 3.19 4.97 -1.09
C SER A 72 3.94 5.86 -0.08
N CYS A 73 3.96 7.20 -0.26
CA CYS A 73 4.56 8.14 0.68
C CYS A 73 3.58 8.71 1.73
N VAL A 74 2.30 8.35 1.63
CA VAL A 74 1.20 8.83 2.50
C VAL A 74 1.09 7.93 3.72
#